data_AF-A0A517SSX7-F1
#
_entry.id   AF-A0A517SSX7-F1
#
_cell.length_a   1.000
_cell.length_b   1.000
_cell.length_c   1.000
_cell.angle_alpha   90.00
_cell.angle_beta   90.00
_cell.angle_gamma   90.00
#
_symmetry.space_group_name_H-M   'P 1'
#
loop_
_entity.id
_entity.type
_entity.pdbx_description
1 polymer ?
#
loop_
_entity_poly.entity_id
_entity_poly.type
_entity_poly.pdbx_seq_one_letter_code
_entity_poly.pdbx_strand_id
1 'polypeptide(L)'
;MVNRRRTNSNLLPRVVVIAGVLLVGGVLTYAIGAQAGWFTAAQTQPQKPSREGMVPVVRTLKDLRAFDTISVRDIYDLKLQDDSFAWMPKNYVQQHPELFTNLDKIVGRVMARDLGSDNRITEQDLLPTGSRSGLSGGVPEGKQGFFIDASQVAGLRLLKNGDRFDLLASLPKETQQVGSEYGLLMGGIKVRDGKPIPLNGVRVLAQNAQMIAVTNRNDMTTRGGMNLGATDGRGRSNNTAEQVAIAIDPTEAVPLTQALGDKLAIHMVARSGQETQHSRDADLLNGRIAMPASAIAIEAFQPITASDLSEPTTGILRQYYFQPDDIQDNWIARPEDLIGRVVGGPIEPGYIFSESDLLPSDSLVNPVDAYQTITASDLVDGNRSNWVGRVTAVALQQGSQIVEDNLLPSGSLISNIPAYQAIAASDLVDGHRSNWVGRIAAVDLEQGSQIAESQLLPAGSPPGIAAAIPDDRMALTLDTKDLRGASQLSRGNHCDLLSSTSVDLTSALGAIEVSPQLLSSIGSKSVNKLLATGAMVIHVESQQVVLAVVPDEISRITKALAAKEAVFCIARASEPMRPKDQHAGATVEPQLASQKQFANELASDPDPLSQIQVMETMIGGQRKLQAFRGDK
;
A
#
# COMPACT_ATOMS: atom_id res chain seq x y z
N MET A 1 -92.20 30.37 -26.79
CA MET A 1 -91.84 31.79 -26.52
C MET A 1 -90.35 31.91 -26.76
N VAL A 2 -89.76 32.70 -27.65
CA VAL A 2 -90.21 33.75 -28.58
C VAL A 2 -89.22 33.73 -29.75
N ASN A 3 -89.75 33.76 -30.98
CA ASN A 3 -89.05 34.00 -32.24
C ASN A 3 -88.48 35.42 -32.32
N ARG A 4 -87.36 35.60 -33.06
CA ARG A 4 -87.13 36.62 -34.13
C ARG A 4 -85.63 36.76 -34.41
N ARG A 5 -85.15 36.36 -35.60
CA ARG A 5 -85.12 37.04 -36.91
C ARG A 5 -83.80 37.78 -37.15
N ARG A 6 -83.05 37.27 -38.13
CA ARG A 6 -82.04 38.00 -38.94
C ARG A 6 -82.67 39.21 -39.63
N THR A 7 -81.93 40.31 -39.73
CA THR A 7 -82.00 41.25 -40.86
C THR A 7 -80.65 41.92 -41.09
N ASN A 8 -80.07 41.69 -42.28
CA ASN A 8 -79.03 42.50 -42.90
C ASN A 8 -79.58 43.90 -43.24
N SER A 9 -78.77 44.95 -43.11
CA SER A 9 -78.97 46.19 -43.87
C SER A 9 -77.64 46.91 -44.17
N ASN A 10 -77.53 47.34 -45.42
CA ASN A 10 -76.34 47.85 -46.11
C ASN A 10 -75.91 49.25 -45.62
N LEU A 11 -74.71 49.36 -45.03
CA LEU A 11 -74.09 50.63 -44.58
C LEU A 11 -73.06 51.21 -45.57
N LEU A 12 -72.73 50.52 -46.66
CA LEU A 12 -71.68 50.92 -47.59
C LEU A 12 -71.99 52.14 -48.50
N PRO A 13 -73.22 52.39 -49.00
CA PRO A 13 -73.42 53.49 -49.95
C PRO A 13 -73.53 54.88 -49.30
N ARG A 14 -73.67 54.98 -47.97
CA ARG A 14 -73.76 56.29 -47.26
C ARG A 14 -72.40 56.85 -46.83
N VAL A 15 -71.39 56.01 -46.63
CA VAL A 15 -70.03 56.44 -46.26
C VAL A 15 -69.28 57.05 -47.46
N VAL A 16 -69.52 56.54 -48.67
CA VAL A 16 -68.83 57.01 -49.89
C VAL A 16 -69.27 58.42 -50.29
N VAL A 17 -70.55 58.77 -50.11
CA VAL A 17 -71.05 60.12 -50.46
C VAL A 17 -70.56 61.18 -49.47
N ILE A 18 -70.47 60.85 -48.18
CA ILE A 18 -69.94 61.78 -47.17
C ILE A 18 -68.43 62.00 -47.35
N ALA A 19 -67.68 60.96 -47.70
CA ALA A 19 -66.25 61.07 -48.01
C ALA A 19 -65.99 61.93 -49.26
N GLY A 20 -66.84 61.82 -50.29
CA GLY A 20 -66.70 62.61 -51.52
C GLY A 20 -66.93 64.12 -51.32
N VAL A 21 -67.93 64.51 -50.53
CA VAL A 21 -68.24 65.94 -50.27
C VAL A 21 -67.17 66.59 -49.38
N LEU A 22 -66.62 65.85 -48.41
CA LEU A 22 -65.51 66.35 -47.57
C LEU A 22 -64.21 66.49 -48.35
N LEU A 23 -63.91 65.59 -49.30
CA LEU A 23 -62.73 65.69 -50.15
C LEU A 23 -62.80 66.90 -51.10
N VAL A 24 -63.93 67.13 -51.75
CA VAL A 24 -64.07 68.27 -52.68
C VAL A 24 -64.10 69.61 -51.93
N GLY A 25 -64.79 69.68 -50.79
CA GLY A 25 -64.79 70.89 -49.94
C GLY A 25 -63.41 71.21 -49.34
N GLY A 26 -62.66 70.19 -48.94
CA GLY A 26 -61.30 70.33 -48.40
C GLY A 26 -60.28 70.80 -49.45
N VAL A 27 -60.39 70.32 -50.69
CA VAL A 27 -59.48 70.71 -51.77
C VAL A 27 -59.73 72.15 -52.24
N LEU A 28 -61.00 72.58 -52.31
CA LEU A 28 -61.34 73.95 -52.71
C LEU A 28 -60.91 74.99 -51.66
N THR A 29 -61.08 74.67 -50.36
CA THR A 29 -60.64 75.53 -49.26
C THR A 29 -59.11 75.60 -49.14
N TYR A 30 -58.42 74.49 -49.41
CA TYR A 30 -56.95 74.48 -49.49
C TYR A 30 -56.41 75.35 -50.64
N ALA A 31 -57.01 75.25 -51.83
CA ALA A 31 -56.57 76.01 -53.01
C ALA A 31 -56.75 77.53 -52.83
N ILE A 32 -57.84 77.97 -52.18
CA ILE A 32 -58.09 79.39 -51.89
C ILE A 32 -57.09 79.92 -50.86
N GLY A 33 -56.83 79.18 -49.77
CA GLY A 33 -55.85 79.63 -48.78
C GLY A 33 -54.40 79.58 -49.28
N ALA A 34 -54.09 78.77 -50.30
CA ALA A 34 -52.76 78.71 -50.90
C ALA A 34 -52.47 79.92 -51.80
N GLN A 35 -53.46 80.41 -52.57
CA GLN A 35 -53.32 81.63 -53.37
C GLN A 35 -53.39 82.93 -52.55
N ALA A 36 -54.13 82.94 -51.43
CA ALA A 36 -54.22 84.09 -50.52
C ALA A 36 -53.00 84.24 -49.58
N GLY A 37 -52.00 83.35 -49.67
CA GLY A 37 -50.81 83.37 -48.81
C GLY A 37 -51.07 82.93 -47.35
N TRP A 38 -52.22 82.34 -47.05
CA TRP A 38 -52.55 81.82 -45.71
C TRP A 38 -51.86 80.49 -45.39
N PHE A 39 -51.43 79.74 -46.42
CA PHE A 39 -50.63 78.52 -46.27
C PHE A 39 -49.17 78.68 -46.68
N THR A 40 -48.70 79.92 -46.92
CA THR A 40 -47.26 80.20 -46.80
C THR A 40 -46.92 80.13 -45.32
N ALA A 41 -46.73 78.91 -44.83
CA ALA A 41 -45.87 78.68 -43.69
C ALA A 41 -44.55 79.34 -44.06
N ALA A 42 -44.28 80.50 -43.46
CA ALA A 42 -42.94 81.03 -43.41
C ALA A 42 -42.07 79.85 -43.01
N GLN A 43 -41.16 79.44 -43.90
CA GLN A 43 -40.04 78.62 -43.50
C GLN A 43 -39.19 79.54 -42.63
N THR A 44 -39.64 79.73 -41.39
CA THR A 44 -38.80 80.16 -40.30
C THR A 44 -37.79 79.02 -40.18
N GLN A 45 -36.69 79.12 -40.93
CA GLN A 45 -35.48 78.39 -40.58
C GLN A 45 -35.31 78.63 -39.08
N PRO A 46 -35.31 77.60 -38.23
CA PRO A 46 -35.04 77.80 -36.82
C PRO A 46 -33.72 78.58 -36.78
N GLN A 47 -33.78 79.83 -36.29
CA GLN A 47 -32.57 80.63 -36.10
C GLN A 47 -31.62 79.75 -35.30
N LYS A 48 -30.47 79.42 -35.89
CA LYS A 48 -29.41 78.66 -35.22
C LYS A 48 -29.20 79.36 -33.87
N PRO A 49 -29.38 78.67 -32.72
CA PRO A 49 -29.29 79.32 -31.42
C PRO A 49 -27.96 80.06 -31.31
N SER A 50 -27.96 81.28 -30.74
CA SER A 50 -26.73 82.06 -30.59
C SER A 50 -25.71 81.24 -29.81
N ARG A 51 -24.53 81.02 -30.40
CA ARG A 51 -23.43 80.23 -29.84
C ARG A 51 -22.39 81.11 -29.14
N GLU A 52 -22.70 82.38 -28.95
CA GLU A 52 -21.82 83.33 -28.30
C GLU A 52 -21.58 82.90 -26.83
N GLY A 53 -20.32 82.63 -26.47
CA GLY A 53 -19.93 82.11 -25.16
C GLY A 53 -20.01 80.58 -24.97
N MET A 54 -20.39 79.82 -26.01
CA MET A 54 -20.46 78.36 -25.99
C MET A 54 -19.21 77.70 -26.64
N VAL A 55 -18.83 76.52 -26.16
CA VAL A 55 -17.70 75.72 -26.63
C VAL A 55 -18.22 74.36 -27.14
N PRO A 56 -17.74 73.84 -28.29
CA PRO A 56 -18.12 72.52 -28.77
C PRO A 56 -17.46 71.44 -27.92
N VAL A 57 -18.26 70.51 -27.42
CA VAL A 57 -17.84 69.31 -26.69
C VAL A 57 -18.21 68.10 -27.53
N VAL A 58 -17.28 67.15 -27.60
CA VAL A 58 -17.45 65.94 -28.37
C VAL A 58 -18.51 65.03 -27.74
N ARG A 59 -19.44 64.56 -28.58
CA ARG A 59 -20.47 63.58 -28.22
C ARG A 59 -20.53 62.45 -29.24
N THR A 60 -21.05 61.30 -28.84
CA THR A 60 -21.25 60.15 -29.73
C THR A 60 -22.45 60.40 -30.67
N LEU A 61 -22.32 60.08 -31.96
CA LEU A 61 -23.45 60.11 -32.91
C LEU A 61 -24.16 58.76 -33.02
N LYS A 62 -23.46 57.69 -32.69
CA LYS A 62 -23.93 56.30 -32.72
C LYS A 62 -23.50 55.62 -31.44
N ASP A 63 -24.10 54.46 -31.18
CA ASP A 63 -23.65 53.60 -30.09
C ASP A 63 -22.22 53.12 -30.37
N LEU A 64 -21.32 53.39 -29.42
CA LEU A 64 -19.94 52.93 -29.44
C LEU A 64 -19.82 51.69 -28.56
N ARG A 65 -19.18 50.65 -29.10
CA ARG A 65 -18.97 49.38 -28.40
C ARG A 65 -17.66 49.43 -27.64
N ALA A 66 -17.61 48.71 -26.53
CA ALA A 66 -16.36 48.50 -25.81
C ALA A 66 -15.30 47.84 -26.71
N PHE A 67 -14.05 48.24 -26.51
CA PHE A 67 -12.86 47.75 -27.20
C PHE A 67 -12.79 48.04 -28.71
N ASP A 68 -13.75 48.76 -29.26
CA ASP A 68 -13.68 49.29 -30.63
C ASP A 68 -12.87 50.59 -30.69
N THR A 69 -12.19 50.79 -31.82
CA THR A 69 -11.46 52.03 -32.10
C THR A 69 -12.43 53.09 -32.59
N ILE A 70 -12.33 54.28 -32.02
CA ILE A 70 -13.19 55.40 -32.39
C ILE A 70 -12.75 55.98 -33.72
N SER A 71 -13.65 56.02 -34.68
CA SER A 71 -13.44 56.68 -35.97
C SER A 71 -14.08 58.06 -36.01
N VAL A 72 -13.61 58.91 -36.93
CA VAL A 72 -14.20 60.24 -37.16
C VAL A 72 -15.71 60.15 -37.45
N ARG A 73 -16.15 59.09 -38.14
CA ARG A 73 -17.55 58.89 -38.56
C ARG A 73 -18.49 58.55 -37.41
N ASP A 74 -17.95 58.19 -36.26
CA ASP A 74 -18.73 57.82 -35.08
C ASP A 74 -19.11 59.04 -34.24
N ILE A 75 -18.45 60.17 -34.51
CA ILE A 75 -18.55 61.42 -33.76
C ILE A 75 -18.97 62.59 -34.65
N TYR A 76 -18.60 62.58 -35.93
CA TYR A 76 -18.83 63.69 -36.85
C TYR A 76 -19.53 63.25 -38.14
N ASP A 77 -20.62 63.95 -38.50
CA ASP A 77 -21.37 63.75 -39.74
C ASP A 77 -21.34 65.04 -40.57
N LEU A 78 -20.88 64.94 -41.82
CA LEU A 78 -20.82 66.05 -42.79
C LEU A 78 -22.19 66.68 -43.05
N LYS A 79 -23.30 65.94 -42.84
CA LYS A 79 -24.66 66.47 -42.99
C LYS A 79 -25.12 67.29 -41.78
N LEU A 80 -24.68 66.93 -40.58
CA LEU A 80 -25.03 67.61 -39.33
C LEU A 80 -24.04 68.75 -39.00
N GLN A 81 -22.82 68.70 -39.54
CA GLN A 81 -21.76 69.70 -39.34
C GLN A 81 -21.58 70.08 -37.86
N ASP A 82 -21.85 71.33 -37.49
CA ASP A 82 -21.70 71.82 -36.12
C ASP A 82 -22.66 71.16 -35.12
N ASP A 83 -23.78 70.62 -35.59
CA ASP A 83 -24.78 69.98 -34.75
C ASP A 83 -24.35 68.56 -34.35
N SER A 84 -23.22 68.07 -34.89
CA SER A 84 -22.55 66.88 -34.38
C SER A 84 -21.99 67.07 -32.96
N PHE A 85 -21.70 68.30 -32.54
CA PHE A 85 -21.15 68.60 -31.21
C PHE A 85 -22.24 68.97 -30.19
N ALA A 86 -21.96 68.72 -28.91
CA ALA A 86 -22.73 69.30 -27.81
C ALA A 86 -22.15 70.69 -27.47
N TRP A 87 -22.94 71.75 -27.63
CA TRP A 87 -22.51 73.12 -27.30
C TRP A 87 -22.75 73.40 -25.82
N MET A 88 -21.70 73.80 -25.08
CA MET A 88 -21.78 74.06 -23.63
C MET A 88 -21.16 75.39 -23.22
N PRO A 89 -21.64 76.01 -22.12
CA PRO A 89 -21.06 77.24 -21.60
C PRO A 89 -19.57 77.07 -21.27
N LYS A 90 -18.75 78.05 -21.65
CA LYS A 90 -17.29 78.00 -21.45
C LYS A 90 -16.88 77.79 -19.99
N ASN A 91 -17.59 78.38 -19.04
CA ASN A 91 -17.36 78.21 -17.60
C ASN A 91 -17.61 76.77 -17.13
N TYR A 92 -18.63 76.10 -17.68
CA TYR A 92 -18.93 74.71 -17.37
C TYR A 92 -17.82 73.77 -17.89
N VAL A 93 -17.37 73.98 -19.12
CA VAL A 93 -16.25 73.20 -19.70
C VAL A 93 -14.95 73.42 -18.93
N GLN A 94 -14.71 74.62 -18.40
CA GLN A 94 -13.54 74.90 -17.55
C GLN A 94 -13.60 74.21 -16.18
N GLN A 95 -14.80 73.97 -15.65
CA GLN A 95 -15.00 73.24 -14.39
C GLN A 95 -14.93 71.72 -14.57
N HIS A 96 -15.05 71.24 -15.81
CA HIS A 96 -15.06 69.83 -16.19
C HIS A 96 -13.94 69.50 -17.20
N PRO A 97 -12.67 69.47 -16.77
CA PRO A 97 -11.52 69.23 -17.64
C PRO A 97 -11.53 67.85 -18.31
N GLU A 98 -12.35 66.91 -17.82
CA GLU A 98 -12.57 65.59 -18.40
C GLU A 98 -13.31 65.60 -19.75
N LEU A 99 -13.91 66.72 -20.14
CA LEU A 99 -14.65 66.86 -21.39
C LEU A 99 -13.72 67.19 -22.56
N PHE A 100 -13.80 66.37 -23.61
CA PHE A 100 -13.02 66.62 -24.82
C PHE A 100 -13.66 67.67 -25.73
N THR A 101 -12.87 68.67 -26.13
CA THR A 101 -13.26 69.74 -27.06
C THR A 101 -12.62 69.61 -28.45
N ASN A 102 -11.63 68.71 -28.59
CA ASN A 102 -10.98 68.40 -29.87
C ASN A 102 -11.13 66.92 -30.23
N LEU A 103 -11.52 66.65 -31.47
CA LEU A 103 -11.64 65.33 -32.07
C LEU A 103 -10.30 64.56 -32.09
N ASP A 104 -9.18 65.25 -32.34
CA ASP A 104 -7.86 64.61 -32.49
C ASP A 104 -7.41 63.85 -31.23
N LYS A 105 -7.95 64.23 -30.07
CA LYS A 105 -7.64 63.58 -28.78
C LYS A 105 -8.39 62.26 -28.58
N ILE A 106 -9.43 62.01 -29.37
CA ILE A 106 -10.35 60.88 -29.22
C ILE A 106 -10.25 59.92 -30.41
N VAL A 107 -10.14 60.45 -31.64
CA VAL A 107 -10.07 59.61 -32.85
C VAL A 107 -8.84 58.70 -32.77
N GLY A 108 -9.04 57.40 -32.99
CA GLY A 108 -8.01 56.37 -32.87
C GLY A 108 -7.81 55.83 -31.45
N ARG A 109 -8.45 56.42 -30.42
CA ARG A 109 -8.52 55.82 -29.07
C ARG A 109 -9.51 54.66 -29.07
N VAL A 110 -9.41 53.80 -28.06
CA VAL A 110 -10.23 52.60 -27.91
C VAL A 110 -11.19 52.78 -26.74
N MET A 111 -12.45 52.39 -26.91
CA MET A 111 -13.46 52.44 -25.85
C MET A 111 -13.16 51.43 -24.74
N ALA A 112 -13.29 51.84 -23.47
CA ALA A 112 -13.21 50.95 -22.31
C ALA A 112 -14.56 50.25 -22.00
N ARG A 113 -15.67 50.89 -22.37
CA ARG A 113 -17.04 50.40 -22.12
C ARG A 113 -18.01 50.83 -23.21
N ASP A 114 -19.14 50.13 -23.32
CA ASP A 114 -20.23 50.51 -24.22
C ASP A 114 -20.79 51.89 -23.84
N LEU A 115 -20.88 52.79 -24.81
CA LEU A 115 -21.40 54.15 -24.65
C LEU A 115 -22.51 54.39 -25.69
N GLY A 116 -23.69 54.79 -25.25
CA GLY A 116 -24.82 55.01 -26.17
C GLY A 116 -24.64 56.28 -27.00
N SER A 117 -25.44 56.45 -28.04
CA SER A 117 -25.52 57.70 -28.81
C SER A 117 -25.87 58.91 -27.94
N ASP A 118 -25.48 60.10 -28.39
CA ASP A 118 -25.69 61.41 -27.74
C ASP A 118 -25.03 61.58 -26.35
N ASN A 119 -24.12 60.68 -25.97
CA ASN A 119 -23.37 60.79 -24.72
C ASN A 119 -22.02 61.49 -24.92
N ARG A 120 -21.53 62.11 -23.84
CA ARG A 120 -20.21 62.74 -23.81
C ARG A 120 -19.15 61.68 -23.57
N ILE A 121 -18.02 61.82 -24.24
CA ILE A 121 -16.87 60.94 -24.04
C ILE A 121 -15.97 61.61 -22.99
N THR A 122 -15.55 60.85 -21.99
CA THR A 122 -14.59 61.27 -20.97
C THR A 122 -13.38 60.34 -20.96
N GLU A 123 -12.29 60.72 -20.28
CA GLU A 123 -11.09 59.86 -20.18
C GLU A 123 -11.41 58.49 -19.55
N GLN A 124 -12.42 58.41 -18.67
CA GLN A 124 -12.85 57.15 -18.04
C GLN A 124 -13.58 56.20 -19.00
N ASP A 125 -14.06 56.70 -20.14
CA ASP A 125 -14.70 55.90 -21.18
C ASP A 125 -13.69 55.31 -22.17
N LEU A 126 -12.42 55.70 -22.07
CA LEU A 126 -11.35 55.33 -22.99
C LEU A 126 -10.31 54.45 -22.28
N LEU A 127 -9.76 53.50 -23.03
CA LEU A 127 -8.55 52.80 -22.61
C LEU A 127 -7.33 53.73 -22.73
N PRO A 128 -6.22 53.43 -22.03
CA PRO A 128 -4.97 54.17 -22.15
C PRO A 128 -4.53 54.38 -23.60
N THR A 129 -3.81 55.47 -23.85
CA THR A 129 -3.33 55.78 -25.20
C THR A 129 -2.37 54.68 -25.68
N GLY A 130 -2.60 54.16 -26.90
CA GLY A 130 -1.81 53.06 -27.47
C GLY A 130 -2.39 51.66 -27.22
N SER A 131 -3.50 51.53 -26.48
CA SER A 131 -4.22 50.26 -26.35
C SER A 131 -4.66 49.72 -27.71
N ARG A 132 -4.57 48.40 -27.86
CA ARG A 132 -5.03 47.69 -29.07
C ARG A 132 -6.54 47.52 -29.02
N SER A 133 -7.20 47.56 -30.18
CA SER A 133 -8.61 47.21 -30.31
C SER A 133 -8.86 45.74 -30.02
N GLY A 134 -10.06 45.42 -29.53
CA GLY A 134 -10.50 44.07 -29.19
C GLY A 134 -10.26 43.67 -27.73
N LEU A 135 -10.77 42.50 -27.35
CA LEU A 135 -10.80 42.00 -25.96
C LEU A 135 -9.44 42.04 -25.24
N SER A 136 -8.35 41.81 -25.97
CA SER A 136 -6.99 41.89 -25.42
C SER A 136 -6.65 43.28 -24.86
N GLY A 137 -7.21 44.35 -25.43
CA GLY A 137 -7.01 45.71 -24.93
C GLY A 137 -7.73 45.97 -23.60
N GLY A 138 -8.78 45.20 -23.31
CA GLY A 138 -9.54 45.27 -22.06
C GLY A 138 -8.98 44.43 -20.92
N VAL A 139 -7.94 43.61 -21.17
CA VAL A 139 -7.26 42.84 -20.13
C VAL A 139 -6.35 43.78 -19.34
N PRO A 140 -6.50 43.89 -18.00
CA PRO A 140 -5.61 44.69 -17.17
C PRO A 140 -4.14 44.24 -17.26
N GLU A 141 -3.22 45.16 -17.00
CA GLU A 141 -1.79 44.86 -16.97
C GLU A 141 -1.46 43.77 -15.92
N GLY A 142 -0.54 42.86 -16.27
CA GLY A 142 -0.15 41.73 -15.41
C GLY A 142 -1.10 40.53 -15.43
N LYS A 143 -2.29 40.65 -16.03
CA LYS A 143 -3.30 39.57 -16.10
C LYS A 143 -3.38 38.90 -17.47
N GLN A 144 -4.02 37.75 -17.52
CA GLN A 144 -4.36 37.02 -18.75
C GLN A 144 -5.87 36.97 -18.95
N GLY A 145 -6.31 37.16 -20.21
CA GLY A 145 -7.70 36.98 -20.61
C GLY A 145 -8.07 35.51 -20.76
N PHE A 146 -9.18 35.10 -20.16
CA PHE A 146 -9.70 33.73 -20.18
C PHE A 146 -11.19 33.74 -20.54
N PHE A 147 -11.65 32.77 -21.33
CA PHE A 147 -13.06 32.65 -21.73
C PHE A 147 -13.72 31.47 -21.02
N ILE A 148 -14.87 31.71 -20.39
CA ILE A 148 -15.67 30.69 -19.71
C ILE A 148 -17.08 30.69 -20.29
N ASP A 149 -17.69 29.52 -20.47
CA ASP A 149 -19.11 29.43 -20.82
C ASP A 149 -19.97 29.94 -19.64
N ALA A 150 -20.88 30.87 -19.93
CA ALA A 150 -21.73 31.48 -18.91
C ALA A 150 -22.61 30.48 -18.14
N SER A 151 -22.92 29.32 -18.74
CA SER A 151 -23.70 28.26 -18.10
C SER A 151 -22.91 27.42 -17.10
N GLN A 152 -21.57 27.41 -17.19
CA GLN A 152 -20.71 26.61 -16.31
C GLN A 152 -20.56 27.22 -14.92
N VAL A 153 -20.81 28.53 -14.78
CA VAL A 153 -20.65 29.26 -13.52
C VAL A 153 -21.90 30.10 -13.24
N ALA A 154 -22.65 29.69 -12.22
CA ALA A 154 -23.89 30.36 -11.85
C ALA A 154 -23.63 31.84 -11.50
N GLY A 155 -24.43 32.74 -12.07
CA GLY A 155 -24.37 34.18 -11.82
C GLY A 155 -23.33 34.95 -12.63
N LEU A 156 -22.42 34.28 -13.36
CA LEU A 156 -21.30 34.94 -14.05
C LEU A 156 -21.76 35.97 -15.09
N ARG A 157 -22.87 35.68 -15.79
CA ARG A 157 -23.49 36.61 -16.76
C ARG A 157 -24.04 37.91 -16.16
N LEU A 158 -24.20 38.00 -14.84
CA LEU A 158 -24.76 39.18 -14.17
C LEU A 158 -23.71 40.26 -13.91
N LEU A 159 -22.43 39.90 -13.98
CA LEU A 159 -21.32 40.83 -13.73
C LEU A 159 -21.15 41.82 -14.88
N LYS A 160 -20.69 43.02 -14.54
CA LYS A 160 -20.35 44.11 -15.47
C LYS A 160 -18.84 44.25 -15.59
N ASN A 161 -18.39 44.94 -16.63
CA ASN A 161 -16.98 45.27 -16.78
C ASN A 161 -16.45 45.98 -15.51
N GLY A 162 -15.32 45.50 -14.99
CA GLY A 162 -14.73 46.01 -13.77
C GLY A 162 -15.08 45.23 -12.51
N ASP A 163 -16.19 44.48 -12.49
CA ASP A 163 -16.57 43.70 -11.31
C ASP A 163 -15.50 42.66 -10.96
N ARG A 164 -15.19 42.55 -9.67
CA ARG A 164 -14.19 41.62 -9.14
C ARG A 164 -14.86 40.46 -8.44
N PHE A 165 -14.32 39.26 -8.60
CA PHE A 165 -14.90 38.04 -8.04
C PHE A 165 -13.84 36.95 -7.84
N ASP A 166 -14.19 35.93 -7.07
CA ASP A 166 -13.41 34.71 -6.90
C ASP A 166 -14.13 33.51 -7.51
N LEU A 167 -13.35 32.53 -7.96
CA LEU A 167 -13.85 31.23 -8.42
C LEU A 167 -13.38 30.13 -7.47
N LEU A 168 -14.34 29.32 -7.03
CA LEU A 168 -14.15 28.20 -6.11
C LEU A 168 -14.72 26.93 -6.74
N ALA A 169 -14.05 25.79 -6.60
CA ALA A 169 -14.57 24.48 -7.00
C ALA A 169 -14.82 23.60 -5.78
N SER A 170 -15.96 22.91 -5.77
CA SER A 170 -16.24 21.86 -4.79
C SER A 170 -15.61 20.54 -5.24
N LEU A 171 -14.78 19.93 -4.38
CA LEU A 171 -14.18 18.62 -4.63
C LEU A 171 -15.20 17.50 -4.33
N PRO A 172 -15.19 16.39 -5.09
CA PRO A 172 -16.09 15.26 -4.85
C PRO A 172 -15.91 14.63 -3.46
N LYS A 173 -16.98 14.02 -2.93
CA LYS A 173 -17.06 13.49 -1.55
C LYS A 173 -15.97 12.49 -1.18
N GLU A 174 -15.41 11.76 -2.15
CA GLU A 174 -14.31 10.81 -1.92
C GLU A 174 -13.02 11.51 -1.46
N THR A 175 -12.89 12.82 -1.71
CA THR A 175 -11.78 13.68 -1.26
C THR A 175 -12.08 14.38 0.08
N GLN A 176 -13.24 14.17 0.71
CA GLN A 176 -13.69 14.89 1.92
C GLN A 176 -13.29 14.21 3.25
N GLN A 177 -12.48 13.15 3.25
CA GLN A 177 -11.88 12.56 4.47
C GLN A 177 -10.77 13.44 5.09
N VAL A 178 -10.83 14.75 4.90
CA VAL A 178 -9.83 15.72 5.39
C VAL A 178 -9.94 15.91 6.92
N GLY A 179 -11.04 15.50 7.54
CA GLY A 179 -11.29 15.66 8.98
C GLY A 179 -10.53 14.72 9.93
N SER A 180 -9.80 13.72 9.42
CA SER A 180 -9.11 12.71 10.25
C SER A 180 -7.62 12.55 9.96
N GLU A 181 -7.04 13.38 9.10
CA GLU A 181 -5.62 13.24 8.72
C GLU A 181 -4.71 13.74 9.85
N TYR A 182 -3.79 12.90 10.30
CA TYR A 182 -2.89 13.15 11.43
C TYR A 182 -2.14 14.49 11.32
N GLY A 183 -1.58 14.82 10.14
CA GLY A 183 -0.86 16.07 9.93
C GLY A 183 -1.69 17.33 10.20
N LEU A 184 -3.01 17.28 10.01
CA LEU A 184 -3.92 18.38 10.35
C LEU A 184 -4.24 18.44 11.84
N LEU A 185 -4.41 17.27 12.47
CA LEU A 185 -4.65 17.14 13.91
C LEU A 185 -3.46 17.68 14.73
N MET A 186 -2.26 17.53 14.20
CA MET A 186 -1.03 18.06 14.79
C MET A 186 -0.77 19.55 14.48
N GLY A 187 -1.76 20.27 13.93
CA GLY A 187 -1.66 21.72 13.67
C GLY A 187 -1.01 22.10 12.33
N GLY A 188 -0.74 21.12 11.47
CA GLY A 188 -0.15 21.33 10.16
C GLY A 188 -1.14 21.94 9.16
N ILE A 189 -0.62 22.76 8.26
CA ILE A 189 -1.39 23.31 7.13
C ILE A 189 -1.08 22.48 5.89
N LYS A 190 -2.10 21.85 5.31
CA LYS A 190 -1.95 21.13 4.04
C LYS A 190 -1.79 22.13 2.89
N VAL A 191 -0.78 21.94 2.06
CA VAL A 191 -0.47 22.84 0.93
C VAL A 191 -0.41 22.04 -0.37
N ARG A 192 -0.91 22.62 -1.46
CA ARG A 192 -0.72 22.10 -2.83
C ARG A 192 -0.33 23.26 -3.73
N ASP A 193 0.70 23.08 -4.55
CA ASP A 193 1.25 24.12 -5.44
C ASP A 193 1.59 25.43 -4.72
N GLY A 194 2.11 25.33 -3.48
CA GLY A 194 2.47 26.50 -2.65
C GLY A 194 1.28 27.29 -2.08
N LYS A 195 0.04 26.80 -2.26
CA LYS A 195 -1.16 27.42 -1.70
C LYS A 195 -1.81 26.50 -0.64
N PRO A 196 -2.21 27.03 0.54
CA PRO A 196 -2.98 26.26 1.52
C PRO A 196 -4.26 25.69 0.92
N ILE A 197 -4.55 24.41 1.22
CA ILE A 197 -5.81 23.77 0.83
C ILE A 197 -6.82 24.03 1.95
N PRO A 198 -7.94 24.72 1.69
CA PRO A 198 -9.00 24.86 2.67
C PRO A 198 -9.57 23.49 3.05
N LEU A 199 -9.71 23.24 4.37
CA LEU A 199 -10.19 21.97 4.96
C LEU A 199 -11.61 21.57 4.52
N ASN A 200 -12.36 22.48 3.88
CA ASN A 200 -13.78 22.34 3.61
C ASN A 200 -14.11 21.62 2.29
N GLY A 201 -13.11 20.99 1.63
CA GLY A 201 -13.32 20.37 0.31
C GLY A 201 -13.58 21.38 -0.82
N VAL A 202 -13.15 22.63 -0.63
CA VAL A 202 -13.31 23.72 -1.60
C VAL A 202 -11.93 24.15 -2.09
N ARG A 203 -11.68 24.04 -3.40
CA ARG A 203 -10.45 24.47 -4.08
C ARG A 203 -10.65 25.89 -4.62
N VAL A 204 -9.75 26.82 -4.28
CA VAL A 204 -9.72 28.14 -4.92
C VAL A 204 -9.13 28.01 -6.33
N LEU A 205 -9.85 28.49 -7.35
CA LEU A 205 -9.45 28.38 -8.75
C LEU A 205 -8.85 29.68 -9.30
N ALA A 206 -9.47 30.81 -8.96
CA ALA A 206 -8.99 32.13 -9.33
C ALA A 206 -9.36 33.13 -8.24
N GLN A 207 -8.41 33.98 -7.85
CA GLN A 207 -8.63 35.03 -6.88
C GLN A 207 -8.63 36.41 -7.57
N ASN A 208 -9.51 37.29 -7.11
CA ASN A 208 -9.59 38.66 -7.57
C ASN A 208 -9.70 38.77 -9.11
N ALA A 209 -10.38 37.80 -9.74
CA ALA A 209 -10.66 37.80 -11.15
C ALA A 209 -11.48 39.05 -11.52
N GLN A 210 -11.25 39.61 -12.70
CA GLN A 210 -11.98 40.79 -13.16
C GLN A 210 -12.83 40.44 -14.37
N MET A 211 -14.06 40.93 -14.36
CA MET A 211 -14.97 40.81 -15.49
C MET A 211 -14.58 41.79 -16.61
N ILE A 212 -14.36 41.29 -17.84
CA ILE A 212 -13.98 42.11 -19.02
C ILE A 212 -15.20 42.41 -19.90
N ALA A 213 -15.72 41.44 -20.64
CA ALA A 213 -17.00 41.56 -21.35
C ALA A 213 -17.73 40.21 -21.53
N VAL A 214 -19.05 40.27 -21.69
CA VAL A 214 -19.86 39.10 -22.09
C VAL A 214 -19.95 39.13 -23.61
N THR A 215 -19.66 38.02 -24.26
CA THR A 215 -19.65 37.88 -25.72
C THR A 215 -20.55 36.73 -26.15
N ASN A 216 -21.26 36.93 -27.25
CA ASN A 216 -21.79 35.87 -28.08
C ASN A 216 -20.98 35.82 -29.39
N ARG A 217 -21.33 34.90 -30.29
CA ARG A 217 -20.59 34.64 -31.53
C ARG A 217 -20.35 35.90 -32.40
N ASN A 218 -21.22 36.90 -32.34
CA ASN A 218 -21.18 38.08 -33.21
C ASN A 218 -21.24 39.43 -32.46
N ASP A 219 -21.46 39.43 -31.14
CA ASP A 219 -21.75 40.64 -30.36
C ASP A 219 -21.19 40.54 -28.94
N MET A 220 -20.90 41.70 -28.34
CA MET A 220 -20.24 41.78 -27.04
C MET A 220 -20.77 42.98 -26.25
N THR A 221 -20.88 42.84 -24.93
CA THR A 221 -21.25 43.94 -24.03
C THR A 221 -20.43 43.97 -22.75
N THR A 222 -20.21 45.18 -22.24
CA THR A 222 -19.62 45.43 -20.91
C THR A 222 -20.66 45.73 -19.83
N ARG A 223 -21.95 45.80 -20.18
CA ARG A 223 -23.05 46.14 -19.26
C ARG A 223 -23.74 44.93 -18.61
N GLY A 224 -23.17 43.74 -18.80
CA GLY A 224 -23.70 42.44 -18.34
C GLY A 224 -24.63 41.77 -19.37
N GLY A 225 -24.77 40.45 -19.27
CA GLY A 225 -25.43 39.61 -20.27
C GLY A 225 -26.92 39.86 -20.46
N MET A 226 -27.59 40.57 -19.54
CA MET A 226 -29.02 40.92 -19.68
C MET A 226 -29.30 41.90 -20.82
N ASN A 227 -28.28 42.60 -21.33
CA ASN A 227 -28.39 43.56 -22.43
C ASN A 227 -27.94 42.98 -23.78
N LEU A 228 -27.45 41.74 -23.82
CA LEU A 228 -27.20 41.03 -25.07
C LEU A 228 -28.56 40.61 -25.67
N GLY A 229 -28.92 41.17 -26.82
CA GLY A 229 -30.24 40.98 -27.42
C GLY A 229 -30.57 39.50 -27.66
N ALA A 230 -31.64 39.00 -27.03
CA ALA A 230 -32.15 37.65 -27.23
C ALA A 230 -32.97 37.47 -28.52
N THR A 231 -32.99 38.46 -29.42
CA THR A 231 -33.84 38.43 -30.62
C THR A 231 -33.18 39.10 -31.80
N ASP A 232 -33.11 38.38 -32.92
CA ASP A 232 -32.86 38.96 -34.23
C ASP A 232 -34.06 39.83 -34.67
N GLY A 233 -33.88 40.67 -35.70
CA GLY A 233 -34.94 41.53 -36.27
C GLY A 233 -36.15 40.78 -36.85
N ARG A 234 -36.24 39.45 -36.66
CA ARG A 234 -37.36 38.57 -37.04
C ARG A 234 -37.98 37.83 -35.84
N GLY A 235 -37.56 38.13 -34.60
CA GLY A 235 -38.18 37.60 -33.38
C GLY A 235 -37.87 36.13 -33.07
N ARG A 236 -36.79 35.56 -33.62
CA ARG A 236 -36.30 34.23 -33.21
C ARG A 236 -35.28 34.36 -32.08
N SER A 237 -35.52 33.61 -31.01
CA SER A 237 -34.56 33.43 -29.93
C SER A 237 -33.36 32.63 -30.44
N ASN A 238 -32.18 33.27 -30.47
CA ASN A 238 -30.92 32.58 -30.72
C ASN A 238 -30.42 31.98 -29.41
N ASN A 239 -30.55 30.66 -29.27
CA ASN A 239 -29.94 29.91 -28.18
C ASN A 239 -28.44 29.72 -28.44
N THR A 240 -27.69 30.82 -28.55
CA THR A 240 -26.24 30.80 -28.70
C THR A 240 -25.57 30.82 -27.33
N ALA A 241 -24.66 29.88 -27.11
CA ALA A 241 -23.86 29.81 -25.88
C ALA A 241 -23.10 31.14 -25.67
N GLU A 242 -23.43 31.82 -24.58
CA GLU A 242 -22.77 33.05 -24.14
C GLU A 242 -21.43 32.67 -23.49
N GLN A 243 -20.38 33.40 -23.86
CA GLN A 243 -19.07 33.30 -23.23
C GLN A 243 -18.78 34.56 -22.44
N VAL A 244 -18.11 34.40 -21.31
CA VAL A 244 -17.68 35.50 -20.46
C VAL A 244 -16.17 35.58 -20.52
N ALA A 245 -15.66 36.74 -20.95
CA ALA A 245 -14.24 37.06 -20.92
C ALA A 245 -13.87 37.63 -19.55
N ILE A 246 -12.92 36.99 -18.87
CA ILE A 246 -12.45 37.35 -17.53
C ILE A 246 -10.93 37.56 -17.54
N ALA A 247 -10.42 38.36 -16.62
CA ALA A 247 -8.99 38.55 -16.40
C ALA A 247 -8.56 37.88 -15.09
N ILE A 248 -7.62 36.94 -15.17
CA ILE A 248 -7.07 36.17 -14.04
C ILE A 248 -5.55 36.33 -13.98
N ASP A 249 -4.95 35.95 -12.86
CA ASP A 249 -3.48 35.91 -12.75
C ASP A 249 -2.91 34.75 -13.59
N PRO A 250 -1.71 34.90 -14.21
CA PRO A 250 -1.14 33.88 -15.10
C PRO A 250 -0.96 32.50 -14.46
N THR A 251 -0.68 32.46 -13.15
CA THR A 251 -0.50 31.21 -12.39
C THR A 251 -1.81 30.47 -12.11
N GLU A 252 -2.96 31.12 -12.32
CA GLU A 252 -4.29 30.57 -12.03
C GLU A 252 -4.97 29.95 -13.27
N ALA A 253 -4.43 30.20 -14.47
CA ALA A 253 -4.99 29.68 -15.71
C ALA A 253 -4.99 28.14 -15.78
N VAL A 254 -3.94 27.49 -15.26
CA VAL A 254 -3.81 26.03 -15.28
C VAL A 254 -4.81 25.35 -14.32
N PRO A 255 -4.89 25.71 -13.02
CA PRO A 255 -5.89 25.17 -12.10
C PRO A 255 -7.34 25.33 -12.58
N LEU A 256 -7.68 26.49 -13.15
CA LEU A 256 -9.01 26.77 -13.68
C LEU A 256 -9.34 25.88 -14.89
N THR A 257 -8.38 25.70 -15.81
CA THR A 257 -8.56 24.84 -16.99
C THR A 257 -8.75 23.37 -16.60
N GLN A 258 -7.98 22.88 -15.62
CA GLN A 258 -8.13 21.53 -15.08
C GLN A 258 -9.52 21.32 -14.48
N ALA A 259 -9.96 22.24 -13.60
CA ALA A 259 -11.27 22.14 -12.95
C ALA A 259 -12.44 22.14 -13.95
N LEU A 260 -12.33 22.92 -15.03
CA LEU A 260 -13.29 22.92 -16.13
C LEU A 260 -13.28 21.60 -16.92
N GLY A 261 -12.09 21.03 -17.17
CA GLY A 261 -11.93 19.73 -17.83
C GLY A 261 -12.51 18.57 -17.02
N ASP A 262 -12.28 18.60 -15.71
CA ASP A 262 -12.78 17.62 -14.74
C ASP A 262 -14.27 17.81 -14.41
N LYS A 263 -14.92 18.84 -14.98
CA LYS A 263 -16.34 19.18 -14.78
C LYS A 263 -16.70 19.37 -13.30
N LEU A 264 -15.79 19.96 -12.52
CA LEU A 264 -16.04 20.29 -11.13
C LEU A 264 -17.17 21.31 -11.00
N ALA A 265 -17.91 21.28 -9.90
CA ALA A 265 -18.92 22.30 -9.60
C ALA A 265 -18.22 23.62 -9.21
N ILE A 266 -18.24 24.60 -10.11
CA ILE A 266 -17.61 25.90 -9.91
C ILE A 266 -18.64 26.92 -9.40
N HIS A 267 -18.30 27.57 -8.31
CA HIS A 267 -19.05 28.63 -7.66
C HIS A 267 -18.28 29.94 -7.75
N MET A 268 -19.00 31.04 -7.96
CA MET A 268 -18.43 32.37 -8.04
C MET A 268 -18.88 33.20 -6.85
N VAL A 269 -17.94 33.95 -6.27
CA VAL A 269 -18.17 34.83 -5.13
C VAL A 269 -17.81 36.25 -5.54
N ALA A 270 -18.81 37.13 -5.66
CA ALA A 270 -18.59 38.53 -5.99
C ALA A 270 -17.88 39.24 -4.82
N ARG A 271 -16.84 40.04 -5.11
CA ARG A 271 -16.12 40.84 -4.13
C ARG A 271 -16.73 42.23 -3.97
N SER A 272 -16.59 42.80 -2.77
CA SER A 272 -16.95 44.19 -2.50
C SER A 272 -16.05 45.15 -3.29
N GLY A 273 -16.61 46.26 -3.78
CA GLY A 273 -15.90 47.29 -4.55
C GLY A 273 -14.96 48.20 -3.75
N GLN A 274 -14.65 47.84 -2.50
CA GLN A 274 -13.64 48.52 -1.69
C GLN A 274 -12.33 47.73 -1.79
N GLU A 275 -11.22 48.41 -2.12
CA GLU A 275 -9.91 47.79 -2.18
C GLU A 275 -9.57 47.14 -0.83
N THR A 276 -9.64 45.81 -0.79
CA THR A 276 -9.03 45.04 0.29
C THR A 276 -7.62 44.71 -0.16
N GLN A 277 -6.65 45.35 0.51
CA GLN A 277 -5.23 45.08 0.36
C GLN A 277 -4.97 43.58 0.21
N HIS A 278 -4.42 43.21 -0.93
CA HIS A 278 -3.91 41.87 -1.22
C HIS A 278 -2.70 41.59 -0.35
N SER A 279 -2.90 41.00 0.83
CA SER A 279 -1.80 40.53 1.67
C SER A 279 -2.31 39.75 2.88
N ARG A 280 -2.83 38.51 2.71
CA ARG A 280 -2.95 37.57 3.84
C ARG A 280 -2.64 36.11 3.52
N ASP A 281 -2.75 35.67 2.27
CA ASP A 281 -2.48 34.25 1.95
C ASP A 281 -0.97 33.95 1.84
N ALA A 282 -0.14 34.93 1.42
CA ALA A 282 1.32 34.80 1.37
C ALA A 282 2.00 34.73 2.75
N ASP A 283 1.27 35.01 3.83
CA ASP A 283 1.81 35.08 5.19
C ASP A 283 1.61 33.78 5.99
N LEU A 284 0.71 32.89 5.55
CA LEU A 284 0.38 31.67 6.30
C LEU A 284 1.51 30.63 6.33
N LEU A 285 2.37 30.62 5.30
CA LEU A 285 3.49 29.67 5.17
C LEU A 285 4.83 30.27 5.61
N ASN A 286 4.88 31.56 5.90
CA ASN A 286 6.12 32.24 6.26
C ASN A 286 6.62 31.74 7.62
N GLY A 287 7.89 31.33 7.68
CA GLY A 287 8.52 30.77 8.89
C GLY A 287 8.13 29.32 9.23
N ARG A 288 7.26 28.67 8.44
CA ARG A 288 6.85 27.27 8.65
C ARG A 288 7.80 26.30 7.96
N ILE A 289 7.91 25.10 8.50
CA ILE A 289 8.74 24.01 7.95
C ILE A 289 7.82 22.98 7.31
N ALA A 290 8.18 22.54 6.11
CA ALA A 290 7.45 21.51 5.37
C ALA A 290 7.87 20.13 5.87
N MET A 291 6.89 19.31 6.26
CA MET A 291 7.09 17.91 6.65
C MET A 291 6.43 17.00 5.62
N PRO A 292 7.14 15.99 5.09
CA PRO A 292 6.57 15.01 4.18
C PRO A 292 5.54 14.16 4.91
N ALA A 293 4.53 13.71 4.17
CA ALA A 293 3.47 12.88 4.71
C ALA A 293 3.09 11.76 3.76
N SER A 294 2.53 10.68 4.31
CA SER A 294 2.03 9.59 3.49
C SER A 294 0.89 10.06 2.59
N ALA A 295 0.98 9.87 1.28
CA ALA A 295 -0.08 10.20 0.34
C ALA A 295 -1.18 9.15 0.31
N ILE A 296 -0.82 7.88 0.55
CA ILE A 296 -1.69 6.72 0.61
C ILE A 296 -1.46 5.94 1.92
N ALA A 297 -2.21 4.87 2.15
CA ALA A 297 -1.94 3.97 3.28
C ALA A 297 -0.75 3.06 2.95
N ILE A 298 0.12 2.81 3.94
CA ILE A 298 1.26 1.89 3.83
C ILE A 298 1.03 0.75 4.83
N GLU A 299 1.09 -0.48 4.36
CA GLU A 299 0.97 -1.66 5.22
C GLU A 299 2.22 -1.84 6.09
N ALA A 300 2.06 -2.51 7.23
CA ALA A 300 3.19 -2.82 8.10
C ALA A 300 4.26 -3.63 7.34
N PHE A 301 5.52 -3.39 7.68
CA PHE A 301 6.69 -4.10 7.15
C PHE A 301 6.95 -3.90 5.65
N GLN A 302 6.35 -2.87 5.05
CA GLN A 302 6.63 -2.47 3.67
C GLN A 302 7.69 -1.35 3.60
N PRO A 303 8.55 -1.36 2.57
CA PRO A 303 9.44 -0.25 2.31
C PRO A 303 8.66 0.96 1.77
N ILE A 304 9.00 2.15 2.25
CA ILE A 304 8.44 3.41 1.76
C ILE A 304 9.03 3.70 0.38
N THR A 305 8.17 3.93 -0.59
CA THR A 305 8.53 4.30 -1.95
C THR A 305 8.21 5.78 -2.21
N ALA A 306 8.80 6.34 -3.27
CA ALA A 306 8.49 7.71 -3.68
C ALA A 306 7.01 7.89 -4.05
N SER A 307 6.37 6.85 -4.60
CA SER A 307 4.94 6.85 -4.92
C SER A 307 4.07 6.95 -3.68
N ASP A 308 4.50 6.39 -2.55
CA ASP A 308 3.72 6.40 -1.31
C ASP A 308 3.64 7.81 -0.70
N LEU A 309 4.62 8.66 -0.99
CA LEU A 309 4.69 10.05 -0.54
C LEU A 309 4.08 11.04 -1.55
N SER A 310 3.88 10.61 -2.80
CA SER A 310 3.35 11.46 -3.87
C SER A 310 1.85 11.25 -4.10
N GLU A 311 1.09 12.33 -4.29
CA GLU A 311 -0.34 12.22 -4.59
C GLU A 311 -0.57 11.51 -5.95
N PRO A 312 -1.41 10.45 -6.03
CA PRO A 312 -1.54 9.63 -7.24
C PRO A 312 -1.96 10.40 -8.50
N THR A 313 -2.71 11.48 -8.37
CA THR A 313 -3.24 12.26 -9.50
C THR A 313 -2.23 13.29 -10.03
N THR A 314 -1.42 13.88 -9.16
CA THR A 314 -0.56 15.01 -9.49
C THR A 314 0.93 14.63 -9.53
N GLY A 315 1.31 13.54 -8.87
CA GLY A 315 2.70 13.15 -8.65
C GLY A 315 3.46 14.09 -7.71
N ILE A 316 2.77 15.05 -7.10
CA ILE A 316 3.38 16.03 -6.20
C ILE A 316 3.52 15.42 -4.81
N LEU A 317 4.67 15.64 -4.18
CA LEU A 317 4.93 15.24 -2.80
C LEU A 317 3.90 15.84 -1.85
N ARG A 318 3.28 15.00 -1.02
CA ARG A 318 2.34 15.44 -0.01
C ARG A 318 3.08 16.00 1.20
N GLN A 319 2.74 17.23 1.59
CA GLN A 319 3.41 17.93 2.68
C GLN A 319 2.42 18.71 3.56
N TYR A 320 2.78 18.84 4.83
CA TYR A 320 2.11 19.72 5.79
C TYR A 320 3.13 20.73 6.34
N TYR A 321 2.69 21.95 6.56
CA TYR A 321 3.53 23.05 7.01
C TYR A 321 3.24 23.36 8.48
N PHE A 322 4.24 23.19 9.33
CA PHE A 322 4.14 23.35 10.79
C PHE A 322 4.92 24.56 11.26
N GLN A 323 4.53 25.16 12.39
CA GLN A 323 5.42 26.10 13.07
C GLN A 323 6.61 25.32 13.65
N PRO A 324 7.80 25.93 13.75
CA PRO A 324 8.97 25.27 14.34
C PRO A 324 8.71 24.70 15.75
N ASP A 325 7.89 25.40 16.55
CA ASP A 325 7.56 24.98 17.92
C ASP A 325 6.58 23.78 17.99
N ASP A 326 5.88 23.47 16.89
CA ASP A 326 4.91 22.36 16.82
C ASP A 326 5.55 21.04 16.35
N ILE A 327 6.81 21.09 15.89
CA ILE A 327 7.52 19.94 15.32
C ILE A 327 8.16 19.13 16.43
N GLN A 328 7.99 17.80 16.35
CA GLN A 328 8.63 16.88 17.29
C GLN A 328 10.06 16.54 16.81
N ASP A 329 10.99 16.42 17.77
CA ASP A 329 12.41 16.17 17.49
C ASP A 329 12.69 14.86 16.71
N ASN A 330 11.78 13.89 16.80
CA ASN A 330 11.91 12.59 16.14
C ASN A 330 11.27 12.54 14.75
N TRP A 331 10.67 13.63 14.26
CA TRP A 331 10.05 13.67 12.94
C TRP A 331 11.10 13.79 11.82
N ILE A 332 10.82 13.14 10.70
CA ILE A 332 11.74 13.09 9.56
C ILE A 332 11.29 14.11 8.51
N ALA A 333 12.08 15.17 8.33
CA ALA A 333 11.74 16.30 7.46
C ALA A 333 12.09 16.07 5.97
N ARG A 334 13.01 15.15 5.67
CA ARG A 334 13.53 14.95 4.32
C ARG A 334 12.95 13.67 3.70
N PRO A 335 12.29 13.74 2.52
CA PRO A 335 11.74 12.58 1.84
C PRO A 335 12.79 11.50 1.53
N GLU A 336 14.01 11.91 1.18
CA GLU A 336 15.12 11.01 0.89
C GLU A 336 15.55 10.15 2.09
N ASP A 337 15.31 10.62 3.32
CA ASP A 337 15.60 9.87 4.55
C ASP A 337 14.49 8.82 4.84
N LEU A 338 13.35 8.89 4.15
CA LEU A 338 12.24 7.93 4.26
C LEU A 338 12.31 6.84 3.19
N ILE A 339 12.69 7.19 1.96
CA ILE A 339 12.63 6.26 0.83
C ILE A 339 13.53 5.04 1.09
N GLY A 340 12.96 3.85 0.94
CA GLY A 340 13.61 2.56 1.16
C GLY A 340 13.61 2.11 2.63
N ARG A 341 13.24 2.97 3.59
CA ARG A 341 13.05 2.55 4.98
C ARG A 341 11.75 1.77 5.13
N VAL A 342 11.73 0.83 6.06
CA VAL A 342 10.59 -0.08 6.27
C VAL A 342 9.79 0.38 7.48
N VAL A 343 8.47 0.43 7.36
CA VAL A 343 7.58 0.80 8.48
C VAL A 343 7.35 -0.40 9.41
N GLY A 344 7.34 -0.18 10.73
CA GLY A 344 7.07 -1.22 11.73
C GLY A 344 5.58 -1.51 11.95
N GLY A 345 4.71 -0.58 11.56
CA GLY A 345 3.26 -0.68 11.68
C GLY A 345 2.55 -0.07 10.48
N PRO A 346 1.21 -0.23 10.38
CA PRO A 346 0.43 0.37 9.31
C PRO A 346 0.41 1.90 9.45
N ILE A 347 0.59 2.60 8.33
CA ILE A 347 0.59 4.07 8.25
C ILE A 347 -0.62 4.55 7.47
N GLU A 348 -1.34 5.53 8.01
CA GLU A 348 -2.51 6.13 7.38
C GLU A 348 -2.15 7.30 6.44
N PRO A 349 -3.01 7.66 5.47
CA PRO A 349 -2.82 8.85 4.66
C PRO A 349 -2.75 10.14 5.52
N GLY A 350 -1.82 11.02 5.19
CA GLY A 350 -1.58 12.28 5.90
C GLY A 350 -0.79 12.14 7.19
N TYR A 351 -0.23 10.96 7.47
CA TYR A 351 0.66 10.70 8.60
C TYR A 351 2.04 11.35 8.42
N ILE A 352 2.60 11.88 9.51
CA ILE A 352 3.96 12.45 9.55
C ILE A 352 4.89 11.43 10.19
N PHE A 353 5.93 11.04 9.47
CA PHE A 353 6.82 9.96 9.89
C PHE A 353 7.78 10.39 11.00
N SER A 354 8.00 9.47 11.93
CA SER A 354 9.00 9.56 12.98
C SER A 354 9.96 8.37 12.94
N GLU A 355 11.11 8.51 13.59
CA GLU A 355 12.10 7.41 13.70
C GLU A 355 11.52 6.15 14.37
N SER A 356 10.56 6.30 15.30
CA SER A 356 9.92 5.16 15.97
C SER A 356 8.96 4.37 15.09
N ASP A 357 8.51 4.94 13.98
CA ASP A 357 7.60 4.26 13.06
C ASP A 357 8.34 3.30 12.12
N LEU A 358 9.66 3.43 12.07
CA LEU A 358 10.52 2.74 11.11
C LEU A 358 11.29 1.63 11.79
N LEU A 359 11.39 0.49 11.11
CA LEU A 359 12.20 -0.60 11.60
C LEU A 359 13.70 -0.25 11.52
N PRO A 360 14.46 -0.63 12.54
CA PRO A 360 15.91 -0.69 12.50
C PRO A 360 16.45 -1.60 11.38
N SER A 361 17.69 -1.36 10.96
CA SER A 361 18.37 -2.11 9.88
C SER A 361 18.55 -3.61 10.17
N ASP A 362 18.59 -3.98 11.46
CA ASP A 362 18.77 -5.34 11.96
C ASP A 362 17.44 -6.07 12.25
N SER A 363 16.31 -5.47 11.86
CA SER A 363 15.00 -6.08 12.00
C SER A 363 14.61 -7.00 10.86
N LEU A 364 13.75 -7.96 11.18
CA LEU A 364 13.11 -8.85 10.22
C LEU A 364 11.89 -8.21 9.55
N VAL A 365 11.78 -8.38 8.23
CA VAL A 365 10.58 -8.05 7.45
C VAL A 365 9.74 -9.27 7.10
N ASN A 366 10.25 -10.50 7.32
CA ASN A 366 9.48 -11.74 7.25
C ASN A 366 9.78 -12.60 8.49
N PRO A 367 8.82 -13.41 8.97
CA PRO A 367 9.09 -14.36 10.04
C PRO A 367 10.07 -15.45 9.57
N VAL A 368 10.94 -15.89 10.47
CA VAL A 368 11.94 -16.93 10.21
C VAL A 368 11.78 -18.02 11.26
N ASP A 369 11.58 -19.26 10.83
CA ASP A 369 11.41 -20.40 11.74
C ASP A 369 12.72 -20.75 12.46
N ALA A 370 12.63 -21.55 13.52
CA ALA A 370 13.83 -22.05 14.20
C ALA A 370 14.66 -22.93 13.25
N TYR A 371 15.99 -22.80 13.34
CA TYR A 371 16.96 -23.58 12.55
C TYR A 371 16.94 -23.28 11.05
N GLN A 372 16.30 -22.17 10.66
CA GLN A 372 16.26 -21.71 9.28
C GLN A 372 17.40 -20.71 9.00
N THR A 373 17.92 -20.76 7.77
CA THR A 373 18.90 -19.78 7.29
C THR A 373 18.21 -18.46 6.96
N ILE A 374 18.74 -17.37 7.50
CA ILE A 374 18.25 -16.00 7.22
C ILE A 374 18.68 -15.61 5.81
N THR A 375 17.72 -15.19 5.00
CA THR A 375 17.94 -14.72 3.64
C THR A 375 17.84 -13.20 3.55
N ALA A 376 18.32 -12.63 2.45
CA ALA A 376 18.23 -11.20 2.23
C ALA A 376 16.79 -10.68 2.10
N SER A 377 15.82 -11.51 1.70
CA SER A 377 14.41 -11.11 1.68
C SER A 377 13.78 -11.02 3.07
N ASP A 378 14.44 -11.56 4.10
CA ASP A 378 13.89 -11.59 5.45
C ASP A 378 14.26 -10.34 6.25
N LEU A 379 15.15 -9.48 5.73
CA LEU A 379 15.77 -8.37 6.46
C LEU A 379 15.47 -7.01 5.84
N VAL A 380 15.41 -5.98 6.69
CA VAL A 380 15.25 -4.58 6.27
C VAL A 380 16.39 -4.14 5.33
N ASP A 381 17.65 -4.38 5.72
CA ASP A 381 18.84 -4.02 4.92
C ASP A 381 19.15 -4.98 3.77
N GLY A 382 18.38 -6.07 3.68
CA GLY A 382 18.57 -7.16 2.74
C GLY A 382 20.03 -7.61 2.59
N ASN A 383 20.56 -7.54 1.36
CA ASN A 383 21.92 -7.99 1.03
C ASN A 383 23.05 -7.23 1.76
N ARG A 384 22.75 -6.07 2.36
CA ARG A 384 23.76 -5.28 3.09
C ARG A 384 23.93 -5.73 4.53
N SER A 385 23.01 -6.56 5.03
CA SER A 385 23.04 -7.05 6.40
C SER A 385 24.11 -8.13 6.59
N ASN A 386 24.80 -8.06 7.73
CA ASN A 386 25.75 -9.08 8.19
C ASN A 386 25.05 -10.37 8.68
N TRP A 387 23.72 -10.36 8.80
CA TRP A 387 22.93 -11.51 9.26
C TRP A 387 22.60 -12.51 8.15
N VAL A 388 22.77 -12.14 6.88
CA VAL A 388 22.48 -13.03 5.74
C VAL A 388 23.36 -14.28 5.78
N GLY A 389 22.73 -15.45 5.67
CA GLY A 389 23.40 -16.75 5.72
C GLY A 389 23.59 -17.31 7.13
N ARG A 390 23.30 -16.53 8.18
CA ARG A 390 23.28 -17.02 9.56
C ARG A 390 22.03 -17.89 9.79
N VAL A 391 22.07 -18.76 10.80
CA VAL A 391 20.96 -19.66 11.12
C VAL A 391 20.37 -19.31 12.49
N THR A 392 19.05 -19.29 12.60
CA THR A 392 18.33 -18.98 13.83
C THR A 392 18.35 -20.18 14.80
N ALA A 393 18.48 -19.90 16.10
CA ALA A 393 18.31 -20.90 17.16
C ALA A 393 16.84 -21.03 17.61
N VAL A 394 16.05 -19.96 17.42
CA VAL A 394 14.65 -19.86 17.81
C VAL A 394 13.82 -19.25 16.68
N ALA A 395 12.51 -19.47 16.67
CA ALA A 395 11.62 -18.83 15.71
C ALA A 395 11.51 -17.33 16.02
N LEU A 396 11.72 -16.50 15.00
CA LEU A 396 11.69 -15.04 15.11
C LEU A 396 10.49 -14.49 14.33
N GLN A 397 9.74 -13.60 14.99
CA GLN A 397 8.59 -12.96 14.38
C GLN A 397 9.02 -11.74 13.56
N GLN A 398 8.18 -11.38 12.58
CA GLN A 398 8.32 -10.15 11.81
C GLN A 398 8.44 -8.92 12.74
N GLY A 399 9.33 -7.99 12.41
CA GLY A 399 9.64 -6.80 13.21
C GLY A 399 10.68 -7.02 14.32
N SER A 400 10.98 -8.27 14.68
CA SER A 400 11.98 -8.56 15.72
C SER A 400 13.38 -8.15 15.27
N GLN A 401 14.15 -7.55 16.17
CA GLN A 401 15.58 -7.32 15.95
C GLN A 401 16.37 -8.60 16.18
N ILE A 402 17.36 -8.84 15.32
CA ILE A 402 18.26 -9.97 15.44
C ILE A 402 19.40 -9.60 16.39
N VAL A 403 19.60 -10.45 17.39
CA VAL A 403 20.76 -10.40 18.29
C VAL A 403 21.54 -11.71 18.21
N GLU A 404 22.82 -11.68 18.57
CA GLU A 404 23.72 -12.84 18.45
C GLU A 404 23.21 -14.08 19.19
N ASP A 405 22.55 -13.89 20.34
CA ASP A 405 21.97 -14.97 21.17
C ASP A 405 20.82 -15.71 20.46
N ASN A 406 20.23 -15.11 19.44
CA ASN A 406 19.14 -15.72 18.66
C ASN A 406 19.68 -16.67 17.58
N LEU A 407 21.00 -16.79 17.42
CA LEU A 407 21.64 -17.48 16.30
C LEU A 407 22.38 -18.73 16.77
N LEU A 408 22.41 -19.74 15.92
CA LEU A 408 23.24 -20.91 16.12
C LEU A 408 24.70 -20.60 15.79
N PRO A 409 25.66 -21.06 16.62
CA PRO A 409 27.08 -20.98 16.29
C PRO A 409 27.43 -21.92 15.11
N SER A 410 28.52 -21.61 14.41
CA SER A 410 29.02 -22.45 13.31
C SER A 410 29.30 -23.88 13.77
N GLY A 411 28.94 -24.86 12.93
CA GLY A 411 29.08 -26.29 13.24
C GLY A 411 27.95 -26.88 14.11
N SER A 412 26.97 -26.09 14.53
CA SER A 412 25.72 -26.60 15.11
C SER A 412 24.86 -27.28 14.06
N LEU A 413 24.00 -28.19 14.52
CA LEU A 413 23.07 -28.93 13.68
C LEU A 413 21.85 -28.09 13.28
N ILE A 414 21.43 -28.20 12.02
CA ILE A 414 20.18 -27.58 11.52
C ILE A 414 19.12 -28.63 11.17
N SER A 415 19.47 -29.91 11.19
CA SER A 415 18.58 -31.05 10.99
C SER A 415 18.88 -32.15 12.02
N ASN A 416 17.90 -33.01 12.29
CA ASN A 416 18.12 -34.20 13.12
C ASN A 416 18.90 -35.25 12.33
N ILE A 417 19.94 -35.81 12.93
CA ILE A 417 20.76 -36.85 12.31
C ILE A 417 20.61 -38.15 13.10
N PRO A 418 20.00 -39.20 12.51
CA PRO A 418 19.94 -40.50 13.16
C PRO A 418 21.33 -41.10 13.39
N ALA A 419 21.46 -41.92 14.42
CA ALA A 419 22.69 -42.64 14.69
C ALA A 419 23.12 -43.48 13.48
N TYR A 420 24.43 -43.61 13.33
CA TYR A 420 25.13 -44.34 12.28
C TYR A 420 24.99 -43.75 10.87
N GLN A 421 24.44 -42.53 10.75
CA GLN A 421 24.44 -41.77 9.50
C GLN A 421 25.64 -40.81 9.42
N ALA A 422 26.04 -40.52 8.19
CA ALA A 422 27.08 -39.54 7.91
C ALA A 422 26.52 -38.12 7.97
N ILE A 423 27.26 -37.21 8.60
CA ILE A 423 26.90 -35.81 8.70
C ILE A 423 27.20 -35.12 7.37
N ALA A 424 26.19 -34.54 6.72
CA ALA A 424 26.37 -33.78 5.49
C ALA A 424 26.65 -32.30 5.79
N ALA A 425 27.24 -31.59 4.81
CA ALA A 425 27.44 -30.15 4.92
C ALA A 425 26.12 -29.36 5.02
N SER A 426 25.03 -29.90 4.47
CA SER A 426 23.68 -29.31 4.57
C SER A 426 23.03 -29.50 5.93
N ASP A 427 23.58 -30.33 6.82
CA ASP A 427 23.03 -30.56 8.15
C ASP A 427 23.61 -29.63 9.21
N LEU A 428 24.55 -28.75 8.80
CA LEU A 428 25.34 -27.93 9.70
C LEU A 428 25.31 -26.46 9.31
N VAL A 429 25.35 -25.60 10.32
CA VAL A 429 25.68 -24.18 10.14
C VAL A 429 27.12 -24.07 9.61
N ASP A 430 27.29 -23.39 8.48
CA ASP A 430 28.58 -23.27 7.77
C ASP A 430 29.24 -24.61 7.44
N GLY A 431 28.45 -25.65 7.12
CA GLY A 431 28.94 -27.03 7.00
C GLY A 431 30.14 -27.21 6.05
N HIS A 432 30.27 -26.41 5.00
CA HIS A 432 31.44 -26.45 4.10
C HIS A 432 32.79 -26.20 4.80
N ARG A 433 32.78 -25.58 5.98
CA ARG A 433 33.97 -25.27 6.78
C ARG A 433 34.10 -26.18 8.00
N SER A 434 33.11 -27.04 8.25
CA SER A 434 33.08 -27.89 9.44
C SER A 434 33.94 -29.14 9.26
N ASN A 435 34.69 -29.49 10.31
CA ASN A 435 35.43 -30.75 10.43
C ASN A 435 34.52 -31.96 10.72
N TRP A 436 33.23 -31.74 10.96
CA TRP A 436 32.26 -32.80 11.24
C TRP A 436 31.72 -33.46 9.97
N VAL A 437 31.85 -32.82 8.80
CA VAL A 437 31.34 -33.37 7.54
C VAL A 437 32.00 -34.71 7.22
N GLY A 438 31.17 -35.72 6.96
CA GLY A 438 31.61 -37.09 6.69
C GLY A 438 31.91 -37.94 7.93
N ARG A 439 31.88 -37.36 9.14
CA ARG A 439 31.89 -38.14 10.39
C ARG A 439 30.56 -38.86 10.56
N ILE A 440 30.57 -39.97 11.31
CA ILE A 440 29.39 -40.79 11.55
C ILE A 440 28.87 -40.56 12.97
N ALA A 441 27.59 -40.29 13.13
CA ALA A 441 26.96 -40.14 14.44
C ALA A 441 26.94 -41.47 15.20
N ALA A 442 27.34 -41.49 16.47
CA ALA A 442 27.25 -42.68 17.33
C ALA A 442 25.88 -42.79 18.04
N VAL A 443 25.21 -41.65 18.21
CA VAL A 443 23.87 -41.51 18.81
C VAL A 443 23.00 -40.65 17.91
N ASP A 444 21.69 -40.60 18.16
CA ASP A 444 20.81 -39.66 17.47
C ASP A 444 21.21 -38.23 17.89
N LEU A 445 21.45 -37.36 16.91
CA LEU A 445 21.81 -35.96 17.12
C LEU A 445 20.61 -35.08 16.83
N GLU A 446 20.31 -34.18 17.76
CA GLU A 446 19.16 -33.29 17.67
C GLU A 446 19.53 -31.96 17.01
N GLN A 447 18.65 -31.46 16.15
CA GLN A 447 18.77 -30.14 15.55
C GLN A 447 18.91 -29.05 16.62
N GLY A 448 19.73 -28.04 16.35
CA GLY A 448 20.06 -26.97 17.28
C GLY A 448 21.19 -27.29 18.27
N SER A 449 21.59 -28.56 18.40
CA SER A 449 22.67 -28.95 19.31
C SER A 449 24.07 -28.78 18.66
N GLN A 450 25.08 -28.60 19.52
CA GLN A 450 26.48 -28.68 19.11
C GLN A 450 26.98 -30.12 19.18
N ILE A 451 27.80 -30.50 18.21
CA ILE A 451 28.37 -31.85 18.14
C ILE A 451 29.59 -31.95 19.06
N ALA A 452 29.59 -33.00 19.90
CA ALA A 452 30.77 -33.40 20.67
C ALA A 452 31.45 -34.63 20.06
N GLU A 453 32.78 -34.71 20.19
CA GLU A 453 33.56 -35.86 19.69
C GLU A 453 33.11 -37.20 20.31
N SER A 454 32.59 -37.19 21.54
CA SER A 454 32.04 -38.37 22.21
C SER A 454 30.74 -38.90 21.59
N GLN A 455 30.07 -38.10 20.78
CA GLN A 455 28.84 -38.45 20.07
C GLN A 455 29.11 -38.97 18.66
N LEU A 456 30.38 -39.08 18.26
CA LEU A 456 30.80 -39.53 16.93
C LEU A 456 31.54 -40.86 17.02
N LEU A 457 31.43 -41.64 15.95
CA LEU A 457 32.32 -42.80 15.75
C LEU A 457 33.74 -42.32 15.37
N PRO A 458 34.76 -43.19 15.56
CA PRO A 458 36.11 -42.92 15.13
C PRO A 458 36.20 -42.44 13.67
N ALA A 459 37.16 -41.57 13.38
CA ALA A 459 37.36 -41.09 12.01
C ALA A 459 37.65 -42.25 11.05
N GLY A 460 36.98 -42.26 9.89
CA GLY A 460 37.11 -43.32 8.89
C GLY A 460 36.13 -44.48 9.04
N SER A 461 35.27 -44.49 10.07
CA SER A 461 34.17 -45.46 10.18
C SER A 461 33.23 -45.37 8.97
N PRO A 462 32.81 -46.51 8.38
CA PRO A 462 31.81 -46.49 7.31
C PRO A 462 30.42 -46.09 7.86
N PRO A 463 29.52 -45.55 7.03
CA PRO A 463 28.14 -45.33 7.45
C PRO A 463 27.38 -46.65 7.63
N GLY A 464 26.36 -46.63 8.49
CA GLY A 464 25.44 -47.74 8.73
C GLY A 464 25.73 -48.53 10.01
N ILE A 465 24.81 -49.43 10.36
CA ILE A 465 24.84 -50.22 11.60
C ILE A 465 26.12 -51.03 11.79
N ALA A 466 26.81 -51.38 10.70
CA ALA A 466 28.04 -52.15 10.73
C ALA A 466 29.18 -51.44 11.49
N ALA A 467 29.21 -50.11 11.47
CA ALA A 467 30.23 -49.34 12.17
C ALA A 467 30.04 -49.29 13.69
N ALA A 468 28.87 -49.69 14.17
CA ALA A 468 28.56 -49.78 15.58
C ALA A 468 28.93 -51.14 16.20
N ILE A 469 29.28 -52.13 15.36
CA ILE A 469 29.58 -53.49 15.80
C ILE A 469 31.05 -53.52 16.27
N PRO A 470 31.34 -53.93 17.51
CA PRO A 470 32.70 -54.15 17.97
C PRO A 470 33.42 -55.22 17.15
N ASP A 471 34.75 -55.10 16.98
CA ASP A 471 35.57 -56.00 16.15
C ASP A 471 35.50 -57.49 16.56
N ASP A 472 35.15 -57.76 17.82
CA ASP A 472 35.03 -59.11 18.40
C ASP A 472 33.61 -59.70 18.31
N ARG A 473 32.67 -59.01 17.64
CA ARG A 473 31.25 -59.35 17.62
C ARG A 473 30.67 -59.37 16.21
N MET A 474 29.50 -59.99 16.10
CA MET A 474 28.69 -60.02 14.88
C MET A 474 27.29 -59.49 15.18
N ALA A 475 26.71 -58.77 14.23
CA ALA A 475 25.31 -58.34 14.33
C ALA A 475 24.36 -59.50 14.03
N LEU A 476 23.41 -59.70 14.94
CA LEU A 476 22.30 -60.63 14.81
C LEU A 476 20.99 -59.85 14.86
N THR A 477 20.25 -59.87 13.75
CA THR A 477 18.91 -59.26 13.68
C THR A 477 17.86 -60.28 14.12
N LEU A 478 17.05 -59.89 15.10
CA LEU A 478 16.00 -60.72 15.69
C LEU A 478 14.67 -59.97 15.65
N ASP A 479 13.55 -60.71 15.58
CA ASP A 479 12.22 -60.13 15.73
C ASP A 479 11.96 -59.81 17.22
N THR A 480 11.45 -58.62 17.51
CA THR A 480 11.15 -58.20 18.90
C THR A 480 10.11 -59.11 19.57
N LYS A 481 9.25 -59.79 18.80
CA LYS A 481 8.27 -60.75 19.33
C LYS A 481 8.93 -62.01 19.90
N ASP A 482 10.08 -62.40 19.35
CA ASP A 482 10.78 -63.62 19.71
C ASP A 482 11.74 -63.40 20.89
N LEU A 483 12.01 -62.13 21.24
CA LEU A 483 12.90 -61.74 22.32
C LEU A 483 12.20 -60.86 23.37
N ARG A 484 11.75 -61.49 24.46
CA ARG A 484 11.00 -60.79 25.51
C ARG A 484 11.88 -59.79 26.26
N GLY A 485 11.41 -58.54 26.36
CA GLY A 485 12.10 -57.46 27.07
C GLY A 485 13.07 -56.63 26.22
N ALA A 486 13.39 -57.05 24.99
CA ALA A 486 14.30 -56.29 24.13
C ALA A 486 13.80 -54.89 23.76
N SER A 487 12.48 -54.73 23.60
CA SER A 487 11.88 -53.43 23.25
C SER A 487 11.98 -52.37 24.35
N GLN A 488 12.41 -52.74 25.56
CA GLN A 488 12.61 -51.82 26.69
C GLN A 488 14.06 -51.32 26.77
N LEU A 489 14.97 -51.85 25.95
CA LEU A 489 16.37 -51.47 25.95
C LEU A 489 16.63 -50.33 24.97
N SER A 490 17.58 -49.48 25.34
CA SER A 490 18.09 -48.41 24.49
C SER A 490 19.38 -48.86 23.78
N ARG A 491 19.71 -48.19 22.67
CA ARG A 491 20.99 -48.41 21.98
C ARG A 491 22.16 -48.25 22.94
N GLY A 492 23.17 -49.11 22.80
CA GLY A 492 24.35 -49.17 23.67
C GLY A 492 24.14 -49.91 25.00
N ASN A 493 22.91 -50.30 25.36
CA ASN A 493 22.68 -51.13 26.54
C ASN A 493 23.25 -52.54 26.34
N HIS A 494 23.71 -53.15 27.43
CA HIS A 494 24.19 -54.53 27.43
C HIS A 494 23.16 -55.44 28.08
N CYS A 495 23.02 -56.66 27.57
CA CYS A 495 22.09 -57.64 28.07
C CYS A 495 22.62 -59.07 27.97
N ASP A 496 22.06 -59.95 28.78
CA ASP A 496 22.24 -61.41 28.67
C ASP A 496 21.00 -62.04 28.06
N LEU A 497 21.21 -63.07 27.25
CA LEU A 497 20.13 -63.83 26.61
C LEU A 497 19.96 -65.18 27.31
N LEU A 498 18.75 -65.46 27.78
CA LEU A 498 18.41 -66.68 28.49
C LEU A 498 17.20 -67.34 27.85
N SER A 499 17.29 -68.61 27.45
CA SER A 499 16.11 -69.38 27.05
C SER A 499 15.54 -70.15 28.23
N SER A 500 14.22 -70.29 28.24
CA SER A 500 13.51 -71.18 29.15
C SER A 500 12.74 -72.21 28.32
N THR A 501 12.97 -73.48 28.59
CA THR A 501 12.33 -74.59 27.90
C THR A 501 11.84 -75.64 28.89
N SER A 502 10.68 -76.24 28.61
CA SER A 502 10.17 -77.38 29.37
C SER A 502 10.72 -78.67 28.78
N VAL A 503 11.29 -79.53 29.62
CA VAL A 503 11.91 -80.78 29.16
C VAL A 503 10.83 -81.84 28.99
N ASP A 504 10.51 -82.16 27.74
CA ASP A 504 9.68 -83.33 27.42
C ASP A 504 10.54 -84.58 27.28
N LEU A 505 10.58 -85.36 28.36
CA LEU A 505 11.31 -86.63 28.43
C LEU A 505 10.82 -87.67 27.42
N THR A 506 9.55 -87.63 27.02
CA THR A 506 8.99 -88.62 26.08
C THR A 506 9.50 -88.37 24.67
N SER A 507 9.58 -87.10 24.26
CA SER A 507 10.19 -86.71 22.98
C SER A 507 11.72 -86.87 22.98
N ALA A 508 12.40 -86.62 24.11
CA ALA A 508 13.86 -86.67 24.21
C ALA A 508 14.44 -88.10 24.26
N LEU A 509 13.73 -89.05 24.88
CA LEU A 509 14.19 -90.44 25.06
C LEU A 509 13.58 -91.43 24.06
N GLY A 510 12.61 -90.99 23.24
CA GLY A 510 12.05 -91.78 22.14
C GLY A 510 11.41 -93.10 22.59
N ALA A 511 11.96 -94.23 22.13
CA ALA A 511 11.41 -95.57 22.35
C ALA A 511 11.73 -96.20 23.73
N ILE A 512 12.28 -95.42 24.67
CA ILE A 512 12.70 -95.91 26.00
C ILE A 512 11.52 -95.80 26.97
N GLU A 513 11.21 -96.88 27.72
CA GLU A 513 10.18 -96.85 28.75
C GLU A 513 10.66 -95.97 29.93
N VAL A 514 10.00 -94.82 30.12
CA VAL A 514 10.32 -93.86 31.18
C VAL A 514 9.52 -94.20 32.44
N SER A 515 10.18 -94.31 33.60
CA SER A 515 9.48 -94.64 34.84
C SER A 515 8.52 -93.51 35.28
N PRO A 516 7.35 -93.81 35.88
CA PRO A 516 6.40 -92.79 36.34
C PRO A 516 6.97 -91.80 37.37
N GLN A 517 7.99 -92.22 38.13
CA GLN A 517 8.69 -91.37 39.11
C GLN A 517 9.68 -90.40 38.44
N LEU A 518 10.26 -90.77 37.30
CA LEU A 518 11.12 -89.89 36.50
C LEU A 518 10.29 -88.85 35.75
N LEU A 519 9.14 -89.26 35.20
CA LEU A 519 8.17 -88.36 34.56
C LEU A 519 7.64 -87.28 35.52
N SER A 520 7.35 -87.63 36.78
CA SER A 520 6.84 -86.67 37.76
C SER A 520 7.90 -85.72 38.34
N SER A 521 9.19 -86.08 38.28
CA SER A 521 10.28 -85.30 38.88
C SER A 521 11.01 -84.37 37.91
N ILE A 522 11.01 -84.69 36.61
CA ILE A 522 11.67 -83.90 35.56
C ILE A 522 10.67 -83.32 34.55
N GLY A 523 9.57 -84.02 34.25
CA GLY A 523 8.61 -83.63 33.20
C GLY A 523 7.85 -82.32 33.44
N SER A 524 7.96 -81.72 34.63
CA SER A 524 7.35 -80.43 34.99
C SER A 524 8.35 -79.30 35.25
N LYS A 525 9.65 -79.54 35.06
CA LYS A 525 10.69 -78.53 35.32
C LYS A 525 11.07 -77.79 34.05
N SER A 526 10.86 -76.48 34.06
CA SER A 526 11.50 -75.57 33.11
C SER A 526 12.99 -75.47 33.44
N VAL A 527 13.83 -75.53 32.42
CA VAL A 527 15.28 -75.39 32.51
C VAL A 527 15.67 -74.10 31.82
N ASN A 528 16.45 -73.29 32.51
CA ASN A 528 16.98 -72.05 31.97
C ASN A 528 18.38 -72.28 31.41
N LYS A 529 18.60 -71.83 30.17
CA LYS A 529 19.88 -71.92 29.51
C LYS A 529 20.38 -70.55 29.09
N LEU A 530 21.60 -70.24 29.48
CA LEU A 530 22.30 -69.04 29.03
C LEU A 530 22.70 -69.21 27.57
N LEU A 531 22.21 -68.34 26.71
CA LEU A 531 22.48 -68.35 25.27
C LEU A 531 23.65 -67.45 24.90
N ALA A 532 23.68 -66.24 25.47
CA ALA A 532 24.70 -65.24 25.22
C ALA A 532 24.93 -64.34 26.43
N THR A 533 26.18 -63.87 26.57
CA THR A 533 26.60 -63.00 27.66
C THR A 533 27.10 -61.64 27.16
N GLY A 534 26.58 -60.58 27.77
CA GLY A 534 26.96 -59.20 27.45
C GLY A 534 26.70 -58.84 25.99
N ALA A 535 25.61 -59.31 25.38
CA ALA A 535 25.15 -58.86 24.07
C ALA A 535 24.89 -57.34 24.12
N MET A 536 25.34 -56.61 23.12
CA MET A 536 25.17 -55.15 23.05
C MET A 536 24.04 -54.80 22.09
N VAL A 537 23.12 -53.93 22.50
CA VAL A 537 22.04 -53.45 21.65
C VAL A 537 22.59 -52.41 20.67
N ILE A 538 22.58 -52.72 19.38
CA ILE A 538 23.00 -51.79 18.33
C ILE A 538 21.82 -50.93 17.87
N HIS A 539 20.68 -51.56 17.64
CA HIS A 539 19.51 -50.88 17.11
C HIS A 539 18.22 -51.56 17.57
N VAL A 540 17.18 -50.78 17.85
CA VAL A 540 15.86 -51.27 18.22
C VAL A 540 14.83 -50.52 17.37
N GLU A 541 14.04 -51.25 16.60
CA GLU A 541 12.84 -50.78 15.90
C GLU A 541 11.60 -51.49 16.46
N SER A 542 10.42 -51.11 15.98
CA SER A 542 9.15 -51.69 16.46
C SER A 542 9.06 -53.21 16.27
N GLN A 543 9.67 -53.77 15.22
CA GLN A 543 9.59 -55.19 14.88
C GLN A 543 10.93 -55.92 14.93
N GLN A 544 12.04 -55.21 15.00
CA GLN A 544 13.37 -55.81 14.93
C GLN A 544 14.32 -55.23 15.97
N VAL A 545 15.21 -56.08 16.47
CA VAL A 545 16.33 -55.68 17.32
C VAL A 545 17.61 -56.25 16.74
N VAL A 546 18.64 -55.41 16.65
CA VAL A 546 19.97 -55.79 16.21
C VAL A 546 20.88 -55.85 17.43
N LEU A 547 21.41 -57.04 17.72
CA LEU A 547 22.33 -57.28 18.83
C LEU A 547 23.73 -57.59 18.29
N ALA A 548 24.76 -57.00 18.89
CA ALA A 548 26.14 -57.42 18.70
C ALA A 548 26.49 -58.52 19.71
N VAL A 549 26.65 -59.74 19.20
CA VAL A 549 26.88 -60.96 19.98
C VAL A 549 28.22 -61.59 19.60
N VAL A 550 28.81 -62.38 20.51
CA VAL A 550 30.06 -63.10 20.22
C VAL A 550 29.76 -64.17 19.15
N PRO A 551 30.63 -64.38 18.13
CA PRO A 551 30.35 -65.30 17.02
C PRO A 551 29.93 -66.71 17.45
N ASP A 552 30.57 -67.26 18.49
CA ASP A 552 30.29 -68.61 19.00
C ASP A 552 28.90 -68.73 19.65
N GLU A 553 28.33 -67.62 20.11
CA GLU A 553 27.01 -67.57 20.76
C GLU A 553 25.85 -67.58 19.75
N ILE A 554 26.08 -67.13 18.51
CA ILE A 554 25.02 -67.03 17.47
C ILE A 554 24.33 -68.38 17.30
N SER A 555 25.09 -69.46 17.17
CA SER A 555 24.57 -70.80 16.93
C SER A 555 23.60 -71.26 18.04
N ARG A 556 23.85 -70.86 19.29
CA ARG A 556 23.01 -71.18 20.44
C ARG A 556 21.70 -70.40 20.40
N ILE A 557 21.78 -69.11 20.09
CA ILE A 557 20.61 -68.23 19.96
C ILE A 557 19.71 -68.71 18.83
N THR A 558 20.25 -68.93 17.63
CA THR A 558 19.47 -69.36 16.47
C THR A 558 18.83 -70.73 16.70
N LYS A 559 19.52 -71.64 17.41
CA LYS A 559 18.96 -72.96 17.76
C LYS A 559 17.79 -72.85 18.73
N ALA A 560 17.90 -72.02 19.77
CA ALA A 560 16.81 -71.81 20.73
C ALA A 560 15.57 -71.19 20.06
N LEU A 561 15.77 -70.20 19.19
CA LEU A 561 14.71 -69.57 18.41
C LEU A 561 14.05 -70.55 17.42
N ALA A 562 14.84 -71.36 16.72
CA ALA A 562 14.33 -72.39 15.82
C ALA A 562 13.50 -73.47 16.55
N ALA A 563 13.89 -73.79 17.79
CA ALA A 563 13.16 -74.68 18.68
C ALA A 563 11.93 -74.02 19.34
N LYS A 564 11.65 -72.74 19.04
CA LYS A 564 10.55 -71.94 19.62
C LYS A 564 10.62 -71.85 21.15
N GLU A 565 11.82 -71.85 21.70
CA GLU A 565 12.02 -71.63 23.13
C GLU A 565 11.67 -70.18 23.50
N ALA A 566 11.24 -69.96 24.74
CA ALA A 566 11.00 -68.60 25.23
C ALA A 566 12.34 -67.94 25.56
N VAL A 567 12.76 -66.96 24.76
CA VAL A 567 14.01 -66.22 24.99
C VAL A 567 13.73 -64.90 25.70
N PHE A 568 14.47 -64.67 26.79
CA PHE A 568 14.39 -63.49 27.63
C PHE A 568 15.67 -62.67 27.52
N CYS A 569 15.49 -61.35 27.44
CA CYS A 569 16.55 -60.37 27.45
C CYS A 569 16.70 -59.80 28.86
N ILE A 570 17.84 -60.03 29.50
CA ILE A 570 18.13 -59.60 30.88
C ILE A 570 19.08 -58.40 30.81
N ALA A 571 18.60 -57.21 31.15
CA ALA A 571 19.41 -56.00 31.12
C ALA A 571 20.57 -56.08 32.14
N ARG A 572 21.78 -55.70 31.73
CA ARG A 572 22.91 -55.49 32.65
C ARG A 572 22.94 -54.04 33.11
N ALA A 573 23.30 -53.83 34.38
CA ALA A 573 23.63 -52.49 34.84
C ALA A 573 24.84 -51.97 34.05
N SER A 574 24.69 -50.82 33.43
CA SER A 574 25.79 -50.13 32.76
C SER A 574 26.84 -49.74 33.80
N GLU A 575 28.04 -50.31 33.75
CA GLU A 575 29.18 -49.74 34.47
C GLU A 575 29.45 -48.33 33.90
N PRO A 576 29.69 -47.31 34.75
CA PRO A 576 30.09 -46.00 34.25
C PRO A 576 31.41 -46.16 33.49
N MET A 577 31.46 -45.69 32.23
CA MET A 577 32.68 -45.64 31.43
C MET A 577 33.81 -45.01 32.25
N ARG A 578 34.77 -45.82 32.69
CA ARG A 578 36.04 -45.31 33.19
C ARG A 578 36.77 -44.68 31.99
N PRO A 579 37.30 -43.44 32.09
CA PRO A 579 38.12 -42.86 31.04
C PRO A 579 39.28 -43.81 30.73
N LYS A 580 39.46 -44.19 29.45
CA LYS A 580 40.65 -44.91 29.02
C LYS A 580 41.87 -44.00 29.22
N ASP A 581 42.89 -44.57 29.82
CA ASP A 581 44.13 -43.92 30.27
C ASP A 581 44.74 -43.00 29.21
N GLN A 582 44.84 -41.71 29.55
CA GLN A 582 45.91 -40.85 29.07
C GLN A 582 46.80 -40.54 30.27
N HIS A 583 47.98 -41.17 30.30
CA HIS A 583 49.30 -40.63 30.64
C HIS A 583 50.16 -41.72 31.29
N ALA A 584 51.20 -42.09 30.56
CA ALA A 584 52.34 -42.83 31.08
C ALA A 584 53.06 -41.99 32.16
N GLY A 585 53.48 -42.67 33.24
CA GLY A 585 54.59 -42.21 34.08
C GLY A 585 54.23 -41.78 35.50
N ALA A 586 53.93 -42.74 36.38
CA ALA A 586 54.33 -42.67 37.78
C ALA A 586 54.31 -44.08 38.40
N THR A 587 55.50 -44.58 38.73
CA THR A 587 55.72 -45.74 39.61
C THR A 587 55.06 -45.52 40.95
N VAL A 588 54.05 -46.34 41.26
CA VAL A 588 53.66 -46.68 42.64
C VAL A 588 53.47 -48.19 42.70
N GLU A 589 54.13 -48.81 43.67
CA GLU A 589 54.11 -50.24 43.97
C GLU A 589 52.69 -50.80 44.17
N PRO A 590 52.46 -52.09 43.84
CA PRO A 590 51.15 -52.71 43.92
C PRO A 590 50.80 -53.08 45.37
N GLN A 591 50.07 -52.22 46.07
CA GLN A 591 49.36 -52.63 47.27
C GLN A 591 48.07 -53.38 46.89
N LEU A 592 48.20 -54.71 46.87
CA LEU A 592 47.28 -55.69 47.44
C LEU A 592 45.82 -55.21 47.66
N ALA A 593 45.11 -54.86 46.59
CA ALA A 593 43.67 -54.73 46.60
C ALA A 593 43.10 -56.05 46.08
N SER A 594 42.80 -56.93 47.03
CA SER A 594 42.14 -58.20 46.84
C SER A 594 40.99 -58.07 45.84
N GLN A 595 41.11 -58.82 44.74
CA GLN A 595 40.01 -59.17 43.85
C GLN A 595 38.85 -59.73 44.68
N LYS A 596 37.88 -58.89 45.04
CA LYS A 596 36.51 -59.37 45.21
C LYS A 596 35.94 -59.46 43.81
N GLN A 597 36.11 -60.63 43.20
CA GLN A 597 35.26 -61.11 42.13
C GLN A 597 33.82 -60.75 42.50
N PHE A 598 33.14 -59.98 41.65
CA PHE A 598 31.69 -59.94 41.68
C PHE A 598 31.19 -61.34 41.35
N ALA A 599 30.98 -62.14 42.39
CA ALA A 599 30.28 -63.41 42.31
C ALA A 599 28.83 -63.11 41.92
N ASN A 600 28.53 -63.13 40.61
CA ASN A 600 27.18 -63.29 40.03
C ASN A 600 27.30 -63.29 38.50
N GLU A 601 27.94 -64.31 37.92
CA GLU A 601 27.72 -64.64 36.52
C GLU A 601 26.43 -65.45 36.41
N LEU A 602 25.53 -65.07 35.50
CA LEU A 602 24.38 -65.91 35.16
C LEU A 602 24.89 -67.27 34.65
N ALA A 603 24.37 -68.36 35.20
CA ALA A 603 24.72 -69.71 34.80
C ALA A 603 23.50 -70.46 34.27
N SER A 604 23.72 -71.40 33.35
CA SER A 604 22.65 -72.31 32.91
C SER A 604 22.32 -73.29 34.03
N ASP A 605 21.05 -73.69 34.11
CA ASP A 605 20.65 -74.82 34.93
C ASP A 605 21.37 -76.10 34.45
N PRO A 606 21.71 -77.03 35.35
CA PRO A 606 22.34 -78.29 34.97
C PRO A 606 21.42 -79.10 34.04
N ASP A 607 21.99 -79.70 32.99
CA ASP A 607 21.22 -80.48 32.02
C ASP A 607 20.49 -81.63 32.73
N PRO A 608 19.15 -81.66 32.73
CA PRO A 608 18.39 -82.71 33.42
C PRO A 608 18.62 -84.10 32.81
N LEU A 609 19.02 -84.18 31.53
CA LEU A 609 19.34 -85.46 30.88
C LEU A 609 20.65 -86.07 31.37
N SER A 610 21.60 -85.24 31.85
CA SER A 610 22.87 -85.72 32.43
C SER A 610 22.68 -86.56 33.70
N GLN A 611 21.53 -86.43 34.37
CA GLN A 611 21.17 -87.18 35.57
C GLN A 611 20.39 -88.46 35.26
N ILE A 612 20.15 -88.79 33.99
CA ILE A 612 19.38 -89.96 33.57
C ILE A 612 20.34 -91.08 33.18
N GLN A 613 20.18 -92.24 33.80
CA GLN A 613 20.85 -93.47 33.42
C GLN A 613 19.86 -94.38 32.69
N VAL A 614 20.33 -95.06 31.64
CA VAL A 614 19.54 -96.01 30.87
C VAL A 614 20.06 -97.41 31.18
N MET A 615 19.18 -98.29 31.66
CA MET A 615 19.50 -99.69 31.91
C MET A 615 18.77 -100.56 30.89
N GLU A 616 19.53 -101.43 30.23
CA GLU A 616 19.01 -102.48 29.37
C GLU A 616 18.69 -103.70 30.22
N THR A 617 17.41 -104.07 30.30
CA THR A 617 16.97 -105.27 31.01
C THR A 617 16.38 -106.27 30.03
N MET A 618 16.85 -107.52 30.11
CA MET A 618 16.33 -108.64 29.33
C MET A 618 15.29 -109.38 30.16
N ILE A 619 14.01 -109.28 29.78
CA ILE A 619 12.91 -109.99 30.45
C ILE A 619 12.23 -110.89 29.43
N GLY A 620 12.24 -112.21 29.67
CA GLY A 620 11.54 -113.18 28.82
C GLY A 620 12.03 -113.24 27.36
N GLY A 621 13.28 -112.85 27.07
CA GLY A 621 13.85 -112.84 25.72
C GLY A 621 13.62 -111.55 24.92
N GLN A 622 12.90 -110.58 25.47
CA GLN A 622 12.73 -109.24 24.86
C GLN A 622 13.64 -108.21 25.54
N ARG A 623 14.29 -107.37 24.71
CA ARG A 623 15.09 -106.21 25.17
C ARG A 623 14.15 -105.09 25.58
N LYS A 624 14.24 -104.66 26.84
CA LYS A 624 13.58 -103.43 27.33
C LYS A 624 14.63 -102.45 27.81
N LEU A 625 14.58 -101.24 27.28
CA LEU A 625 15.38 -100.10 27.74
C LEU A 625 14.52 -99.30 28.72
N GLN A 626 15.01 -99.14 29.96
CA GLN A 626 14.33 -98.34 30.98
C GLN A 626 15.25 -97.20 31.45
N ALA A 627 14.70 -96.00 31.52
CA ALA A 627 15.41 -94.81 32.01
C ALA A 627 15.03 -94.52 33.47
N PHE A 628 16.03 -94.24 34.31
CA PHE A 628 15.91 -93.90 35.73
C PHE A 628 16.91 -92.79 36.11
N ARG A 629 16.78 -92.19 37.30
CA ARG A 629 17.65 -91.11 37.76
C ARG A 629 18.87 -91.69 38.48
N GLY A 630 20.08 -91.29 38.10
CA GLY A 630 21.34 -91.91 38.55
C GLY A 630 21.69 -91.80 40.04
N ASP A 631 20.90 -91.09 40.83
CA ASP A 631 21.15 -90.87 42.27
C ASP A 631 20.21 -91.67 43.21
N LYS A 632 19.33 -92.54 42.68
CA LYS A 632 18.49 -93.44 43.50
C LYS A 632 18.20 -94.78 42.84
#